data_AF-A0A7Y5D2M4-F1
#
_entry.id   AF-A0A7Y5D2M4-F1
#
_cell.length_a   1.000
_cell.length_b   1.000
_cell.length_c   1.000
_cell.angle_alpha   90.00
_cell.angle_beta   90.00
_cell.angle_gamma   90.00
#
_symmetry.space_group_name_H-M   'P 1'
#
loop_
_entity.id
_entity.type
_entity.pdbx_description
1 polymer ?
#
loop_
_entity_poly.entity_id
_entity_poly.type
_entity_poly.pdbx_seq_one_letter_code
_entity_poly.pdbx_strand_id
1 'polypeptide(L)'
;MFLTTLPILFGFTHLISPLELSLFLLALLAAVFLITPTIDNDNIVDPYSSFYLYLHAAWLGRMSLWRVFWPFFILINIIFVYIDYRIANNTYTIASWKTVHGMVFLPIVWWTVAIWRCSAHAAAKYWGNAARVISLYLAIELILRFIISTQFPHLLFNCEMLLLEYGDC
;
A
#
# COMPACT_ATOMS: atom_id res chain seq x y z
N MET A 1 -3.73 3.93 5.58
CA MET A 1 -2.46 3.18 5.68
C MET A 1 -1.88 3.43 7.06
N PHE A 2 -1.26 2.42 7.69
CA PHE A 2 -0.57 2.52 8.98
C PHE A 2 -1.42 2.87 10.23
N LEU A 3 -2.75 2.94 10.09
CA LEU A 3 -3.63 3.30 11.22
C LEU A 3 -3.63 2.25 12.33
N THR A 4 -3.50 0.98 11.96
CA THR A 4 -3.52 -0.16 12.89
C THR A 4 -2.11 -0.71 13.14
N THR A 5 -1.28 -0.81 12.10
CA THR A 5 0.03 -1.45 12.19
C THR A 5 1.07 -0.67 12.99
N LEU A 6 1.16 0.67 12.85
CA LEU A 6 2.16 1.45 13.58
C LEU A 6 1.90 1.48 15.10
N PRO A 7 0.66 1.70 15.58
CA PRO A 7 0.36 1.56 17.00
C PRO A 7 0.68 0.17 17.54
N ILE A 8 0.38 -0.89 16.78
CA ILE A 8 0.72 -2.27 17.17
C ILE A 8 2.24 -2.45 17.26
N LEU A 9 2.97 -2.02 16.23
CA LEU A 9 4.42 -2.17 16.13
C LEU A 9 5.13 -1.48 17.31
N PHE A 10 4.81 -0.22 17.60
CA PHE A 10 5.50 0.53 18.64
C PHE A 10 4.94 0.32 20.05
N GLY A 11 3.66 -0.01 20.17
CA GLY A 11 3.02 -0.21 21.48
C GLY A 11 3.30 -1.58 22.08
N PHE A 12 3.45 -2.61 21.23
CA PHE A 12 3.39 -4.00 21.67
C PHE A 12 4.52 -4.88 21.13
N THR A 13 5.39 -4.37 20.27
CA THR A 13 6.53 -5.14 19.74
C THR A 13 7.86 -4.43 19.94
N HIS A 14 8.94 -5.20 20.05
CA HIS A 14 10.32 -4.71 20.06
C HIS A 14 11.02 -4.92 18.70
N LEU A 15 10.26 -5.05 17.61
CA LEU A 15 10.79 -5.37 16.28
C LEU A 15 11.72 -4.29 15.73
N ILE A 16 11.35 -3.01 15.91
CA ILE A 16 12.12 -1.87 15.41
C ILE A 16 11.83 -0.65 16.29
N SER A 17 12.88 0.09 16.63
CA SER A 17 12.70 1.35 17.35
C SER A 17 12.16 2.46 16.42
N PRO A 18 11.46 3.48 16.95
CA PRO A 18 11.02 4.62 16.14
C PRO A 18 12.17 5.33 15.42
N LEU A 19 13.35 5.39 16.07
CA LEU A 19 14.55 5.99 15.50
C LEU A 19 15.07 5.17 14.31
N GLU A 20 15.21 3.85 14.46
CA GLU A 20 15.63 2.96 13.36
C GLU A 20 14.65 3.01 12.18
N LEU A 21 13.33 3.01 12.45
CA LEU A 21 12.34 3.13 11.39
C LEU A 21 12.48 4.48 10.67
N SER A 22 12.65 5.59 11.39
CA SER A 22 12.82 6.90 10.77
C SER A 22 14.08 7.00 9.90
N LEU A 23 15.20 6.44 10.35
CA LEU A 23 16.44 6.37 9.56
C LEU A 23 16.25 5.51 8.30
N PHE A 24 15.57 4.37 8.43
CA PHE A 24 15.25 3.51 7.30
C PHE A 24 14.37 4.23 6.27
N LEU A 25 13.31 4.91 6.71
CA LEU A 25 12.41 5.67 5.83
C LEU A 25 13.13 6.84 5.15
N LEU A 26 14.04 7.53 5.85
CA LEU A 26 14.85 8.60 5.29
C LEU A 26 15.82 8.07 4.22
N ALA A 27 16.49 6.95 4.48
CA ALA A 27 17.34 6.28 3.50
C ALA A 27 16.57 5.85 2.25
N LEU A 28 15.36 5.32 2.43
CA LEU A 28 14.46 4.93 1.34
C LEU A 28 14.02 6.16 0.52
N LEU A 29 13.65 7.25 1.18
CA LEU A 29 13.30 8.51 0.51
C LEU A 29 14.47 9.06 -0.30
N ALA A 30 15.68 9.05 0.26
CA ALA A 30 16.89 9.48 -0.44
C ALA A 30 17.17 8.59 -1.66
N ALA A 31 17.07 7.27 -1.52
CA ALA A 31 17.26 6.33 -2.62
C ALA A 31 16.23 6.56 -3.75
N VAL A 32 14.95 6.73 -3.41
CA VAL A 32 13.91 7.02 -4.41
C VAL A 32 14.18 8.36 -5.09
N PHE A 33 14.57 9.38 -4.34
CA PHE A 33 14.88 10.70 -4.89
C PHE A 33 15.98 10.66 -5.96
N LEU A 34 17.01 9.83 -5.75
CA LEU A 34 18.11 9.63 -6.69
C LEU A 34 17.69 8.84 -7.94
N ILE A 35 16.81 7.85 -7.79
CA ILE A 35 16.38 6.96 -8.89
C ILE A 35 15.25 7.57 -9.73
N THR A 36 14.51 8.56 -9.21
CA THR A 36 13.40 9.15 -9.95
C THR A 36 13.89 9.97 -11.15
N PRO A 37 13.38 9.65 -12.36
CA PRO A 37 13.77 10.34 -13.58
C PRO A 37 13.38 11.82 -13.54
N THR A 38 13.98 12.60 -14.44
CA THR A 38 13.51 13.96 -14.71
C THR A 38 12.11 13.93 -15.31
N ILE A 39 11.40 15.04 -15.19
CA ILE A 39 10.05 15.19 -15.74
C ILE A 39 10.15 15.17 -17.27
N ASP A 40 9.30 14.38 -17.90
CA ASP A 40 9.07 14.36 -19.34
C ASP A 40 7.56 14.46 -19.54
N ASN A 41 7.09 15.48 -20.24
CA ASN A 41 5.66 15.68 -20.50
C ASN A 41 5.29 15.51 -21.98
N ASP A 42 6.26 15.17 -22.84
CA ASP A 42 6.08 15.21 -24.29
C ASP A 42 5.24 14.02 -24.81
N ASN A 43 5.12 12.95 -24.01
CA ASN A 43 4.50 11.68 -24.40
C ASN A 43 3.13 11.41 -23.74
N ILE A 44 2.48 12.42 -23.17
CA ILE A 44 1.18 12.26 -22.50
C ILE A 44 0.06 12.21 -23.56
N VAL A 45 -0.73 11.14 -23.55
CA VAL A 45 -1.90 10.99 -24.42
C VAL A 45 -3.16 11.04 -23.55
N ASP A 46 -3.97 12.09 -23.70
CA ASP A 46 -5.27 12.27 -23.03
C ASP A 46 -6.34 12.71 -24.05
N PRO A 47 -7.63 12.30 -23.94
CA PRO A 47 -8.26 11.31 -23.07
C PRO A 47 -8.65 9.99 -23.79
N TYR A 48 -8.68 8.88 -23.05
CA TYR A 48 -9.11 7.56 -23.56
C TYR A 48 -10.61 7.33 -23.35
N SER A 49 -11.30 6.80 -24.36
CA SER A 49 -12.75 6.58 -24.36
C SER A 49 -13.22 5.31 -23.64
N SER A 50 -12.30 4.39 -23.31
CA SER A 50 -12.63 3.08 -22.72
C SER A 50 -11.79 2.79 -21.48
N PHE A 51 -12.39 2.13 -20.48
CA PHE A 51 -11.71 1.70 -19.26
C PHE A 51 -10.51 0.78 -19.54
N TYR A 52 -10.63 -0.10 -20.53
CA TYR A 52 -9.52 -0.97 -20.94
C TYR A 52 -8.34 -0.15 -21.47
N LEU A 53 -8.61 0.85 -22.32
CA LEU A 53 -7.57 1.74 -22.84
C LEU A 53 -6.94 2.58 -21.73
N TYR A 54 -7.73 3.01 -20.74
CA TYR A 54 -7.23 3.70 -19.56
C TYR A 54 -6.23 2.83 -18.77
N LEU A 55 -6.59 1.58 -18.44
CA LEU A 55 -5.68 0.67 -17.72
C LEU A 55 -4.44 0.34 -18.55
N HIS A 56 -4.61 0.08 -19.84
CA HIS A 56 -3.48 -0.23 -20.72
C HIS A 56 -2.50 0.95 -20.84
N ALA A 57 -3.01 2.18 -20.99
CA ALA A 57 -2.19 3.39 -21.03
C ALA A 57 -1.46 3.66 -19.72
N ALA A 58 -2.14 3.48 -18.58
CA ALA A 58 -1.52 3.59 -17.25
C ALA A 58 -0.39 2.57 -17.07
N TRP A 59 -0.61 1.32 -17.49
CA TRP A 59 0.43 0.28 -17.44
C TRP A 59 1.64 0.62 -18.31
N LEU A 60 1.42 1.17 -19.50
CA LEU A 60 2.51 1.57 -20.40
C LEU A 60 3.22 2.86 -19.99
N GLY A 61 2.77 3.55 -18.94
CA GLY A 61 3.36 4.81 -18.52
C GLY A 61 2.94 6.01 -19.36
N ARG A 62 1.89 5.94 -20.19
CA ARG A 62 1.50 7.01 -21.14
C ARG A 62 0.41 7.94 -20.58
N MET A 63 0.34 8.06 -19.27
CA MET A 63 -0.73 8.78 -18.57
C MET A 63 -0.14 9.67 -17.48
N SER A 64 -0.81 10.78 -17.22
CA SER A 64 -0.47 11.66 -16.09
C SER A 64 -0.51 10.90 -14.76
N LEU A 65 0.52 11.11 -13.93
CA LEU A 65 0.69 10.41 -12.65
C LEU A 65 -0.54 10.55 -11.74
N TRP A 66 -1.11 11.75 -11.66
CA TRP A 66 -2.24 12.04 -10.78
C TRP A 66 -3.46 11.15 -11.07
N ARG A 67 -3.74 10.89 -12.35
CA ARG A 67 -4.88 10.06 -12.77
C ARG A 67 -4.71 8.59 -12.39
N VAL A 68 -3.47 8.10 -12.38
CA VAL A 68 -3.16 6.72 -12.00
C VAL A 68 -3.05 6.57 -10.48
N PHE A 69 -2.50 7.57 -9.80
CA PHE A 69 -2.23 7.52 -8.37
C PHE A 69 -3.52 7.48 -7.54
N TRP A 70 -4.39 8.48 -7.67
CA TRP A 70 -5.48 8.70 -6.71
C TRP A 70 -6.57 7.63 -6.67
N PRO A 71 -7.13 7.17 -7.81
CA PRO A 71 -8.24 6.23 -7.76
C PRO A 71 -7.88 4.95 -7.01
N PHE A 72 -6.70 4.40 -7.31
CA PHE A 72 -6.20 3.19 -6.67
C PHE A 72 -5.73 3.45 -5.24
N PHE A 73 -5.05 4.59 -4.97
CA PHE A 73 -4.65 4.94 -3.62
C PHE A 73 -5.85 5.02 -2.68
N ILE A 74 -6.91 5.73 -3.09
CA ILE A 74 -8.15 5.85 -2.32
C ILE A 74 -8.80 4.49 -2.14
N LEU A 75 -8.93 3.71 -3.22
CA LEU A 75 -9.55 2.38 -3.19
C LEU A 75 -8.85 1.45 -2.19
N ILE A 76 -7.53 1.32 -2.27
CA ILE A 76 -6.74 0.44 -1.39
C ILE A 76 -6.88 0.89 0.08
N ASN A 77 -6.80 2.19 0.35
CA ASN A 77 -6.93 2.69 1.71
C ASN A 77 -8.34 2.48 2.28
N ILE A 78 -9.39 2.67 1.48
CA ILE A 78 -10.77 2.37 1.88
C ILE A 78 -10.91 0.89 2.23
N ILE A 79 -10.38 0.00 1.38
CA ILE A 79 -10.43 -1.44 1.63
C ILE A 79 -9.72 -1.79 2.95
N PHE A 80 -8.52 -1.26 3.18
CA PHE A 80 -7.77 -1.54 4.42
C PHE A 80 -8.46 -1.00 5.68
N VAL A 81 -8.99 0.21 5.63
CA VAL A 81 -9.78 0.76 6.74
C VAL A 81 -11.02 -0.10 7.00
N TYR A 82 -11.71 -0.51 5.93
CA TYR A 82 -12.92 -1.31 6.03
C TYR A 82 -12.65 -2.68 6.67
N ILE A 83 -11.66 -3.43 6.19
CA ILE A 83 -11.39 -4.77 6.73
C ILE A 83 -10.89 -4.71 8.18
N ASP A 84 -10.11 -3.70 8.54
CA ASP A 84 -9.64 -3.49 9.92
C ASP A 84 -10.82 -3.15 10.84
N TYR A 85 -11.72 -2.28 10.39
CA TYR A 85 -12.96 -1.97 11.10
C TYR A 85 -13.84 -3.22 11.30
N ARG A 86 -13.95 -4.09 10.30
CA ARG A 86 -14.76 -5.31 10.38
C ARG A 86 -14.19 -6.31 11.39
N ILE A 87 -12.87 -6.45 11.48
CA ILE A 87 -12.22 -7.26 12.53
C ILE A 87 -12.46 -6.66 13.90
N ALA A 88 -12.24 -5.35 14.08
CA ALA A 88 -12.41 -4.70 15.38
C ALA A 88 -13.82 -4.89 15.96
N ASN A 89 -14.83 -5.07 15.10
CA ASN A 89 -16.22 -5.33 15.49
C ASN A 89 -16.62 -6.81 15.48
N ASN A 90 -15.70 -7.76 15.37
CA ASN A 90 -15.98 -9.20 15.32
C ASN A 90 -16.91 -9.65 14.18
N THR A 91 -16.95 -8.89 13.09
CA THR A 91 -17.81 -9.19 11.93
C THR A 91 -17.03 -9.77 10.76
N TYR A 92 -15.76 -10.13 10.97
CA TYR A 92 -14.87 -10.71 9.96
C TYR A 92 -14.00 -11.81 10.56
N THR A 93 -13.84 -12.91 9.83
CA THR A 93 -12.94 -14.00 10.21
C THR A 93 -11.51 -13.71 9.76
N ILE A 94 -10.54 -14.39 10.39
CA ILE A 94 -9.12 -14.33 10.01
C ILE A 94 -8.94 -14.73 8.55
N ALA A 95 -9.58 -15.83 8.12
CA ALA A 95 -9.59 -16.27 6.73
C ALA A 95 -10.13 -15.20 5.77
N SER A 96 -11.22 -14.50 6.13
CA SER A 96 -11.81 -13.44 5.30
C SER A 96 -10.85 -12.27 5.13
N TRP A 97 -10.21 -11.84 6.23
CA TRP A 97 -9.24 -10.76 6.19
C TRP A 97 -8.01 -11.09 5.33
N LYS A 98 -7.47 -12.31 5.47
CA LYS A 98 -6.34 -12.79 4.63
C LYS A 98 -6.75 -12.88 3.15
N THR A 99 -7.98 -13.30 2.87
CA THR A 99 -8.52 -13.41 1.51
C THR A 99 -8.57 -12.05 0.82
N VAL A 100 -9.04 -10.99 1.52
CA VAL A 100 -9.05 -9.64 0.94
C VAL A 100 -7.64 -9.17 0.60
N HIS A 101 -6.65 -9.40 1.47
CA HIS A 101 -5.24 -9.09 1.18
C HIS A 101 -4.74 -9.83 -0.08
N GLY A 102 -5.10 -11.11 -0.23
CA GLY A 102 -4.80 -11.88 -1.43
C GLY A 102 -5.44 -11.30 -2.70
N MET A 103 -6.70 -10.89 -2.62
CA MET A 103 -7.44 -10.30 -3.76
C MET A 103 -6.85 -8.97 -4.22
N VAL A 104 -6.39 -8.11 -3.29
CA VAL A 104 -5.80 -6.81 -3.65
C VAL A 104 -4.32 -6.88 -4.03
N PHE A 105 -3.65 -8.02 -3.84
CA PHE A 105 -2.23 -8.16 -4.12
C PHE A 105 -1.85 -7.83 -5.57
N LEU A 106 -2.52 -8.45 -6.55
CA LEU A 106 -2.26 -8.19 -7.97
C LEU A 106 -2.58 -6.74 -8.37
N PRO A 107 -3.74 -6.16 -7.98
CA PRO A 107 -4.00 -4.73 -8.17
C PRO A 107 -2.91 -3.81 -7.60
N ILE A 108 -2.37 -4.13 -6.42
CA ILE A 108 -1.30 -3.33 -5.78
C ILE A 108 0.00 -3.42 -6.57
N VAL A 109 0.40 -4.63 -7.00
CA VAL A 109 1.59 -4.81 -7.86
C VAL A 109 1.41 -4.03 -9.16
N TRP A 110 0.23 -4.16 -9.78
CA TRP A 110 -0.09 -3.46 -11.01
C TRP A 110 0.00 -1.94 -10.84
N TRP A 111 -0.61 -1.42 -9.78
CA TRP A 111 -0.64 0.01 -9.46
C TRP A 111 0.76 0.55 -9.16
N THR A 112 1.57 -0.22 -8.43
CA THR A 112 2.97 0.14 -8.12
C THR A 112 3.76 0.29 -9.42
N VAL A 113 3.72 -0.69 -10.32
CA VAL A 113 4.42 -0.59 -11.61
C VAL A 113 3.92 0.60 -12.43
N ALA A 114 2.62 0.84 -12.47
CA ALA A 114 2.03 1.96 -13.18
C ALA A 114 2.51 3.32 -12.62
N ILE A 115 2.56 3.50 -11.30
CA ILE A 115 3.13 4.70 -10.66
C ILE A 115 4.58 4.90 -11.09
N TRP A 116 5.40 3.85 -11.03
CA TRP A 116 6.82 3.96 -11.32
C TRP A 116 7.09 4.34 -12.78
N ARG A 117 6.26 3.86 -13.70
CA ARG A 117 6.31 4.25 -15.12
C ARG A 117 5.78 5.65 -15.35
N CYS A 118 4.64 6.01 -14.75
CA CYS A 118 4.02 7.33 -14.93
C CYS A 118 4.69 8.45 -14.13
N SER A 119 5.65 8.17 -13.24
CA SER A 119 6.26 9.19 -12.38
C SER A 119 7.03 10.27 -13.15
N ALA A 120 7.45 10.00 -14.39
CA ALA A 120 8.06 10.99 -15.27
C ALA A 120 7.04 12.04 -15.73
N HIS A 121 5.77 11.68 -15.83
CA HIS A 121 4.65 12.54 -16.26
C HIS A 121 3.95 13.21 -15.06
N ALA A 122 4.74 13.62 -14.07
CA ALA A 122 4.27 14.36 -12.91
C ALA A 122 4.38 15.87 -13.16
N ALA A 123 3.47 16.66 -12.56
CA ALA A 123 3.55 18.12 -12.64
C ALA A 123 4.87 18.67 -12.07
N ALA A 124 5.48 17.95 -11.14
CA ALA A 124 6.80 18.25 -10.60
C ALA A 124 7.53 16.98 -10.14
N LYS A 125 8.86 17.01 -10.11
CA LYS A 125 9.70 15.87 -9.69
C LYS A 125 9.38 15.40 -8.28
N TYR A 126 9.08 16.33 -7.37
CA TYR A 126 8.72 16.02 -5.99
C TYR A 126 7.41 15.23 -5.89
N TRP A 127 6.44 15.46 -6.79
CA TRP A 127 5.21 14.66 -6.84
C TRP A 127 5.48 13.24 -7.34
N GLY A 128 6.35 13.08 -8.34
CA GLY A 128 6.81 11.76 -8.81
C GLY A 128 7.51 10.98 -7.69
N ASN A 129 8.39 11.64 -6.95
CA ASN A 129 9.06 11.07 -5.77
C ASN A 129 8.05 10.65 -4.70
N ALA A 130 7.14 11.55 -4.32
CA ALA A 130 6.16 11.29 -3.28
C ALA A 130 5.29 10.07 -3.64
N ALA A 131 4.81 9.97 -4.88
CA ALA A 131 4.01 8.82 -5.32
C ALA A 131 4.78 7.50 -5.26
N ARG A 132 6.06 7.48 -5.69
CA ARG A 132 6.92 6.29 -5.58
C ARG A 132 7.17 5.90 -4.13
N VAL A 133 7.51 6.85 -3.26
CA VAL A 133 7.70 6.59 -1.82
C VAL A 133 6.42 6.01 -1.20
N ILE A 134 5.26 6.59 -1.51
CA ILE A 134 3.96 6.09 -1.02
C ILE A 134 3.70 4.65 -1.48
N SER A 135 4.02 4.31 -2.74
CA SER A 135 3.88 2.92 -3.23
C SER A 135 4.77 1.94 -2.46
N LEU A 136 5.99 2.34 -2.09
CA LEU A 136 6.88 1.53 -1.26
C LEU A 136 6.39 1.43 0.18
N TYR A 137 5.86 2.52 0.73
CA TYR A 137 5.24 2.51 2.05
C TYR A 137 4.06 1.54 2.09
N LEU A 138 3.28 1.44 1.01
CA LEU A 138 2.20 0.45 0.93
C LEU A 138 2.74 -0.98 0.98
N ALA A 139 3.88 -1.25 0.34
CA ALA A 139 4.54 -2.55 0.43
C ALA A 139 5.02 -2.85 1.85
N ILE A 140 5.59 -1.86 2.55
CA ILE A 140 5.99 -1.98 3.96
C ILE A 140 4.76 -2.26 4.85
N GLU A 141 3.66 -1.54 4.64
CA GLU A 141 2.40 -1.77 5.35
C GLU A 141 1.90 -3.21 5.16
N LEU A 142 1.95 -3.75 3.93
CA LEU A 142 1.56 -5.14 3.66
C LEU A 142 2.46 -6.14 4.40
N ILE A 143 3.77 -5.91 4.39
CA ILE A 143 4.74 -6.76 5.11
C ILE A 143 4.47 -6.72 6.61
N LEU A 144 4.26 -5.52 7.18
CA LEU A 144 3.92 -5.36 8.60
C LEU A 144 2.61 -6.07 8.95
N ARG A 145 1.57 -5.91 8.14
CA ARG A 145 0.29 -6.62 8.32
C ARG A 145 0.50 -8.13 8.32
N PHE A 146 1.30 -8.64 7.38
CA PHE A 146 1.62 -10.06 7.32
C PHE A 146 2.37 -10.54 8.58
N ILE A 147 3.43 -9.83 9.00
CA ILE A 147 4.20 -10.16 10.20
C ILE A 147 3.30 -10.14 11.44
N ILE A 148 2.51 -9.07 11.65
CA ILE A 148 1.61 -8.95 12.79
C ILE A 148 0.60 -10.11 12.78
N SER A 149 -0.01 -10.41 11.63
CA SER A 149 -1.02 -11.47 11.55
C SER A 149 -0.49 -12.89 11.78
N THR A 150 0.82 -13.11 11.62
CA THR A 150 1.45 -14.44 11.76
C THR A 150 2.18 -14.60 13.10
N GLN A 151 2.92 -13.57 13.53
CA GLN A 151 3.73 -13.61 14.75
C GLN A 151 2.97 -13.10 15.98
N PHE A 152 2.04 -12.16 15.79
CA PHE A 152 1.29 -11.53 16.88
C PHE A 152 -0.22 -11.50 16.62
N PRO A 153 -0.84 -12.66 16.30
CA PRO A 153 -2.25 -12.71 15.91
C PRO A 153 -3.20 -12.21 17.01
N HIS A 154 -2.84 -12.40 18.29
CA HIS A 154 -3.60 -11.93 19.46
C HIS A 154 -3.69 -10.41 19.60
N LEU A 155 -2.80 -9.65 18.95
CA LEU A 155 -2.86 -8.18 18.96
C LEU A 155 -3.85 -7.62 17.94
N LEU A 156 -4.19 -8.43 16.93
CA LEU A 156 -5.03 -8.03 15.81
C LEU A 156 -6.43 -8.66 15.87
N PHE A 157 -6.52 -9.91 16.33
CA PHE A 157 -7.75 -10.71 16.33
C PHE A 157 -8.17 -11.04 17.77
N ASN A 158 -9.48 -11.05 18.01
CA ASN A 158 -10.04 -11.46 19.29
C ASN A 158 -9.95 -12.98 19.50
N CYS A 159 -9.92 -13.43 20.76
CA CYS A 159 -9.81 -14.85 21.10
C CYS A 159 -10.88 -15.73 20.46
N GLU A 160 -12.11 -15.23 20.31
CA GLU A 160 -13.17 -15.98 19.64
C GLU A 160 -12.79 -16.33 18.19
N MET A 161 -12.18 -15.40 17.46
CA MET A 161 -11.72 -15.65 16.10
C MET A 161 -10.54 -16.61 16.06
N LEU A 162 -9.62 -16.48 17.01
CA LEU A 162 -8.43 -17.35 17.09
C LEU A 162 -8.83 -18.79 17.43
N LEU A 163 -9.77 -18.96 18.36
CA LEU A 163 -10.30 -20.27 18.72
C LEU A 163 -11.05 -20.92 17.55
N LEU A 164 -11.81 -20.14 16.77
CA LEU A 164 -12.49 -20.65 15.58
C LEU A 164 -11.54 -21.09 14.46
N GLU A 165 -10.43 -20.37 14.26
CA GLU A 165 -9.52 -20.62 13.14
C GLU A 165 -8.38 -21.59 13.50
N TYR A 166 -7.78 -21.43 14.68
CA TYR A 166 -6.60 -22.17 15.12
C TYR A 166 -6.88 -23.16 16.27
N GLY A 167 -8.05 -23.07 16.91
CA GLY A 167 -8.41 -23.93 18.05
C GLY A 167 -7.76 -23.52 19.37
N ASP A 168 -7.07 -22.38 19.42
CA ASP A 168 -6.34 -21.90 20.60
C ASP A 168 -6.36 -20.37 20.72
N CYS A 169 -6.20 -19.85 21.94
CA CYS A 169 -5.92 -18.45 22.28
C CYS A 169 -4.96 -18.42 23.49
#